data_AF-A0A4R3MK37-F1
#
_entry.id   AF-A0A4R3MK37-F1
#
_cell.length_a   1.000
_cell.length_b   1.000
_cell.length_c   1.000
_cell.angle_alpha   90.00
_cell.angle_beta   90.00
_cell.angle_gamma   90.00
#
_symmetry.space_group_name_H-M   'P 1'
#
loop_
_entity.id
_entity.type
_entity.pdbx_description
1 polymer ?
#
loop_
_entity_poly.entity_id
_entity_poly.type
_entity_poly.pdbx_seq_one_letter_code
_entity_poly.pdbx_strand_id
1 'polypeptide(L)'
;MSIRDEFIKEIEDKVKGLEDRIGRVNEKIEEFKEDSKERLEYEELKDELEIKLVEIKEKLAEVKGLSDLSFDGSVKVDYNNVINTLVVGFESILERKTIY
;
A
#
# COMPACT_ATOMS: atom_id res chain seq x y z
N MET A 1 8.84 12.53 -20.31
CA MET A 1 7.89 11.77 -19.48
C MET A 1 6.94 12.79 -18.87
N SER A 2 5.63 12.56 -18.84
CA SER A 2 4.70 13.53 -18.24
C SER A 2 4.76 13.45 -16.71
N ILE A 3 4.33 14.50 -16.01
CA ILE A 3 4.23 14.51 -14.54
C ILE A 3 3.30 13.39 -14.06
N ARG A 4 2.26 13.07 -14.84
CA ARG A 4 1.35 11.95 -14.58
C ARG A 4 2.08 10.62 -14.67
N ASP A 5 2.82 10.37 -15.73
CA ASP A 5 3.50 9.09 -15.93
C ASP A 5 4.59 8.86 -14.86
N GLU A 6 5.31 9.92 -14.47
CA GLU A 6 6.25 9.86 -13.34
C GLU A 6 5.55 9.52 -12.03
N PHE A 7 4.40 10.17 -11.78
CA PHE A 7 3.62 9.90 -10.58
C PHE A 7 3.00 8.50 -10.55
N ILE A 8 2.50 8.00 -11.69
CA ILE A 8 2.02 6.62 -11.83
C ILE A 8 3.13 5.65 -11.43
N LYS A 9 4.34 5.85 -11.95
CA LYS A 9 5.49 5.00 -11.63
C LYS A 9 5.86 5.05 -10.14
N GLU A 10 5.86 6.23 -9.53
CA GLU A 10 6.09 6.39 -8.09
C GLU A 10 5.07 5.58 -7.25
N ILE A 11 3.80 5.57 -7.65
CA ILE A 11 2.75 4.81 -6.97
C ILE A 11 2.92 3.30 -7.21
N GLU A 12 3.24 2.88 -8.44
CA GLU A 12 3.47 1.47 -8.76
C GLU A 12 4.63 0.90 -7.95
N ASP A 13 5.71 1.66 -7.77
CA ASP A 13 6.83 1.25 -6.91
C ASP A 13 6.40 1.09 -5.44
N LYS A 14 5.53 1.98 -4.93
CA LYS A 14 4.95 1.86 -3.57
C LYS A 14 4.03 0.64 -3.45
N VAL A 15 3.16 0.40 -4.42
CA VAL A 15 2.26 -0.77 -4.46
C VAL A 15 3.08 -2.06 -4.40
N LYS A 16 4.11 -2.17 -5.23
CA LYS A 16 4.99 -3.33 -5.25
C LYS A 16 5.70 -3.55 -3.90
N GLY A 17 6.23 -2.48 -3.31
CA GLY A 17 6.84 -2.56 -1.98
C GLY A 17 5.88 -3.02 -0.88
N LEU A 18 4.59 -2.69 -0.99
CA LEU A 18 3.55 -3.18 -0.09
C LEU A 18 3.20 -4.65 -0.33
N GLU A 19 3.09 -5.08 -1.59
CA GLU A 19 2.87 -6.49 -1.95
C GLU A 19 3.98 -7.39 -1.39
N ASP A 20 5.24 -6.95 -1.52
CA ASP A 20 6.39 -7.68 -0.96
C ASP A 20 6.29 -7.79 0.59
N ARG A 21 5.85 -6.73 1.27
CA ARG A 21 5.67 -6.73 2.73
C ARG A 21 4.53 -7.65 3.16
N ILE A 22 3.40 -7.63 2.47
CA ILE A 22 2.28 -8.56 2.68
C ILE A 22 2.74 -10.00 2.49
N GLY A 23 3.57 -10.27 1.49
CA GLY A 23 4.21 -11.57 1.28
C GLY A 23 4.97 -12.04 2.51
N ARG A 24 5.80 -11.18 3.12
CA ARG A 24 6.54 -11.51 4.36
C ARG A 24 5.62 -11.76 5.56
N VAL A 25 4.54 -11.00 5.68
CA VAL A 25 3.51 -11.24 6.71
C VAL A 25 2.90 -12.62 6.51
N ASN A 26 2.58 -12.99 5.27
CA ASN A 26 2.05 -14.31 4.93
C ASN A 26 3.04 -15.44 5.24
N GLU A 27 4.32 -15.28 4.91
CA GLU A 27 5.38 -16.23 5.31
C GLU A 27 5.45 -16.39 6.83
N LYS A 28 5.32 -15.29 7.59
CA LYS A 28 5.28 -15.33 9.06
C LYS A 28 4.05 -16.06 9.59
N ILE A 29 2.86 -15.87 9.00
CA ILE A 29 1.63 -16.60 9.34
C ILE A 29 1.87 -18.11 9.23
N GLU A 30 2.56 -18.56 8.18
CA GLU A 30 2.85 -19.98 7.94
C GLU A 30 3.84 -20.59 8.96
N GLU A 31 4.68 -19.78 9.62
CA GLU A 31 5.56 -20.22 10.70
C GLU A 31 4.79 -20.51 12.00
N PHE A 32 3.59 -19.96 12.16
CA PHE A 32 2.78 -20.09 13.37
C PHE A 32 1.76 -21.23 13.28
N LYS A 33 1.41 -21.79 14.45
CA LYS A 33 0.34 -22.80 14.53
C LYS A 33 -1.02 -22.17 14.23
N GLU A 34 -1.90 -22.94 13.60
CA GLU A 34 -3.21 -22.51 13.09
C GLU A 34 -4.08 -21.82 14.15
N ASP A 35 -4.05 -22.30 15.40
CA ASP A 35 -4.83 -21.73 16.51
C ASP A 35 -4.03 -20.80 17.43
N SER A 36 -2.82 -20.38 17.04
CA SER A 36 -2.03 -19.48 17.87
C SER A 36 -2.56 -18.06 17.80
N LYS A 37 -2.51 -17.37 18.95
CA LYS A 37 -2.90 -15.96 19.05
C LYS A 37 -2.05 -15.12 18.09
N GLU A 38 -0.78 -15.46 17.96
CA GLU A 38 0.15 -14.82 17.05
C GLU A 38 -0.30 -14.94 15.59
N ARG A 39 -0.74 -16.13 15.15
CA ARG A 39 -1.23 -16.30 13.79
C ARG A 39 -2.45 -15.43 13.49
N LEU A 40 -3.45 -15.45 14.38
CA LEU A 40 -4.65 -14.62 14.23
C LEU A 40 -4.30 -13.13 14.16
N GLU A 41 -3.38 -12.66 14.99
CA GLU A 41 -2.92 -11.26 14.94
C GLU A 41 -2.20 -10.91 13.64
N TYR A 42 -1.45 -11.85 13.05
CA TYR A 42 -0.80 -11.65 11.76
C TYR A 42 -1.77 -11.79 10.57
N GLU A 43 -2.81 -12.63 10.68
CA GLU A 43 -3.90 -12.72 9.69
C GLU A 43 -4.73 -11.43 9.69
N GLU A 44 -5.12 -10.90 10.85
CA GLU A 44 -5.76 -9.58 10.96
C GLU A 44 -4.89 -8.47 10.37
N LEU A 45 -3.59 -8.51 10.66
CA LEU A 45 -2.62 -7.59 10.05
C LEU A 45 -2.62 -7.72 8.53
N LYS A 46 -2.54 -8.93 8.00
CA LYS A 46 -2.56 -9.17 6.56
C LYS A 46 -3.82 -8.60 5.92
N ASP A 47 -4.98 -8.85 6.49
CA ASP A 47 -6.26 -8.33 6.01
C ASP A 47 -6.28 -6.79 5.98
N GLU A 48 -5.81 -6.14 7.05
CA GLU A 48 -5.70 -4.67 7.08
C GLU A 48 -4.76 -4.13 5.99
N LEU A 49 -3.63 -4.81 5.74
CA LEU A 49 -2.68 -4.42 4.69
C LEU A 49 -3.29 -4.65 3.29
N GLU A 50 -4.02 -5.75 3.08
CA GLU A 50 -4.67 -6.04 1.80
C GLU A 50 -5.78 -5.02 1.49
N ILE A 51 -6.60 -4.63 2.47
CA ILE A 51 -7.64 -3.60 2.30
C ILE A 51 -7.01 -2.30 1.80
N LYS A 52 -5.98 -1.82 2.50
CA LYS A 52 -5.34 -0.56 2.11
C LYS A 52 -4.58 -0.68 0.78
N LEU A 53 -4.04 -1.85 0.45
CA LEU A 53 -3.41 -2.09 -0.85
C LEU A 53 -4.43 -1.92 -1.98
N VAL A 54 -5.65 -2.43 -1.79
CA VAL A 54 -6.75 -2.24 -2.73
C VAL A 54 -7.06 -0.75 -2.89
N GLU A 55 -7.18 0.01 -1.79
CA GLU A 55 -7.42 1.47 -1.86
C GLU A 55 -6.34 2.21 -2.66
N ILE A 56 -5.06 1.87 -2.49
CA ILE A 56 -3.97 2.47 -3.29
C ILE A 56 -4.10 2.08 -4.77
N LYS A 57 -4.44 0.82 -5.07
CA LYS A 57 -4.65 0.35 -6.46
C LYS A 57 -5.84 1.05 -7.12
N GLU A 58 -6.91 1.33 -6.38
CA GLU A 58 -8.04 2.13 -6.86
C GLU A 58 -7.60 3.55 -7.20
N LYS A 59 -6.81 4.19 -6.32
CA LYS A 59 -6.25 5.53 -6.60
C LYS A 59 -5.32 5.54 -7.81
N LEU A 60 -4.51 4.49 -7.97
CA LEU A 60 -3.68 4.32 -9.17
C LEU A 60 -4.53 4.22 -10.45
N ALA A 61 -5.64 3.48 -10.39
CA ALA A 61 -6.56 3.35 -11.52
C ALA A 61 -7.24 4.70 -11.86
N GLU A 62 -7.65 5.46 -10.84
CA GLU A 62 -8.17 6.83 -11.03
C GLU A 62 -7.13 7.71 -11.75
N VAL A 63 -5.89 7.75 -11.27
CA VAL A 63 -4.80 8.53 -11.87
C VAL A 63 -4.51 8.10 -13.31
N LYS A 64 -4.51 6.79 -13.59
CA LYS A 64 -4.34 6.26 -14.95
C LYS A 64 -5.48 6.67 -15.89
N GLY A 65 -6.68 6.90 -15.36
CA GLY A 65 -7.83 7.42 -16.10
C GLY A 65 -7.79 8.92 -16.39
N LEU A 66 -6.92 9.68 -15.71
CA LEU A 66 -6.79 11.12 -15.92
C LEU A 66 -5.95 11.43 -17.16
N SER A 67 -6.38 12.44 -17.91
CA SER A 67 -5.60 12.97 -19.02
C SER A 67 -4.39 13.76 -18.51
N ASP A 68 -3.30 13.82 -19.29
CA ASP A 68 -2.11 14.61 -18.94
C ASP A 68 -2.41 16.11 -18.75
N LEU A 69 -3.43 16.64 -19.45
CA LEU A 69 -3.87 18.03 -19.32
C LEU A 69 -4.62 18.29 -18.01
N SER A 70 -5.29 17.27 -17.47
CA SER A 70 -6.05 17.34 -16.22
C SER A 70 -5.19 17.04 -15.00
N PHE A 71 -4.00 16.46 -15.20
CA PHE A 71 -3.10 16.05 -14.13
C PHE A 71 -1.96 17.05 -13.96
N ASP A 72 -2.22 18.11 -13.19
CA ASP A 72 -1.24 19.14 -12.87
C ASP A 72 -0.54 18.91 -11.52
N GLY A 73 0.36 19.83 -11.13
CA GLY A 73 1.10 19.73 -9.88
C GLY A 73 0.22 19.80 -8.62
N SER A 74 -0.94 20.47 -8.67
CA SER A 74 -1.87 20.54 -7.54
C SER A 74 -2.59 19.21 -7.35
N VAL A 75 -3.08 18.62 -8.45
CA VAL A 75 -3.69 17.29 -8.45
C VAL A 75 -2.68 16.23 -8.00
N LYS A 76 -1.41 16.34 -8.44
CA LYS A 76 -0.33 15.48 -7.94
C LYS A 76 -0.22 15.56 -6.42
N VAL A 77 -0.19 16.76 -5.84
CA VAL A 77 -0.07 16.95 -4.37
C VAL A 77 -1.24 16.33 -3.63
N ASP A 78 -2.47 16.53 -4.11
CA ASP A 78 -3.68 15.97 -3.48
C ASP A 78 -3.64 14.44 -3.45
N TYR A 79 -3.35 13.81 -4.59
CA TYR A 79 -3.19 12.35 -4.64
C TYR A 79 -2.00 11.88 -3.80
N ASN A 80 -0.88 12.60 -3.78
CA ASN A 80 0.28 12.22 -2.97
C ASN A 80 -0.06 12.26 -1.46
N ASN A 81 -0.85 13.24 -1.02
CA ASN A 81 -1.27 13.33 0.39
C ASN A 81 -2.18 12.15 0.77
N VAL A 82 -3.14 11.79 -0.09
CA VAL A 82 -4.00 10.62 0.13
C VAL A 82 -3.15 9.35 0.20
N ILE A 83 -2.29 9.12 -0.79
CA ILE A 83 -1.48 7.90 -0.87
C ILE A 83 -0.47 7.83 0.28
N ASN A 84 0.18 8.94 0.65
CA ASN A 84 1.09 8.96 1.79
C ASN A 84 0.36 8.71 3.11
N THR A 85 -0.86 9.22 3.28
CA THR A 85 -1.68 8.93 4.47
C THR A 85 -2.00 7.45 4.57
N LEU A 86 -2.36 6.84 3.43
CA LEU A 86 -2.56 5.39 3.35
C LEU A 86 -1.28 4.68 3.75
N VAL A 87 -0.15 4.94 3.05
CA VAL A 87 1.19 4.34 3.25
C VAL A 87 1.71 4.47 4.68
N VAL A 88 1.74 5.67 5.27
CA VAL A 88 2.17 5.90 6.66
C VAL A 88 1.28 5.12 7.64
N GLY A 89 -0.02 5.06 7.33
CA GLY A 89 -0.94 4.20 8.04
C GLY A 89 -0.56 2.71 7.97
N PHE A 90 0.13 2.21 6.94
CA PHE A 90 0.64 0.82 6.91
C PHE A 90 1.90 0.68 7.76
N GLU A 91 2.84 1.62 7.66
CA GLU A 91 4.12 1.52 8.38
C GLU A 91 3.90 1.47 9.89
N SER A 92 2.95 2.26 10.39
CA SER A 92 2.55 2.21 11.80
C SER A 92 2.01 0.84 12.23
N ILE A 93 1.37 0.08 11.33
CA ILE A 93 0.84 -1.25 11.64
C ILE A 93 1.97 -2.29 11.62
N LEU A 94 2.89 -2.21 10.65
CA LEU A 94 4.06 -3.09 10.57
C LEU A 94 5.05 -2.88 11.73
N GLU A 95 5.31 -1.62 12.11
CA GLU A 95 6.18 -1.27 13.23
C GLU A 95 5.63 -1.78 14.57
N ARG A 96 4.30 -1.75 14.75
CA ARG A 96 3.64 -2.33 15.94
C ARG A 96 3.91 -3.83 16.13
N LYS A 97 4.34 -4.54 15.07
CA LYS A 97 4.65 -5.98 15.11
C LYS A 97 6.12 -6.33 14.82
N THR A 98 7.00 -5.32 14.71
CA THR A 98 8.45 -5.51 14.54
C THR A 98 8.84 -6.32 13.29
N ILE A 99 8.04 -6.25 12.23
CA ILE A 99 8.31 -6.94 10.97
C ILE A 99 9.24 -6.06 10.12
N TYR A 100 10.53 -6.38 10.12
CA TYR A 100 11.57 -5.71 9.32
C TYR A 100 12.16 -6.68 8.28
#